data_AF-A0A4R1FDS4-F1
#
_entry.id   AF-A0A4R1FDS4-F1
#
_cell.length_a   1.000
_cell.length_b   1.000
_cell.length_c   1.000
_cell.angle_alpha   90.00
_cell.angle_beta   90.00
_cell.angle_gamma   90.00
#
_symmetry.space_group_name_H-M   'P 1'
#
loop_
_entity.id
_entity.type
_entity.pdbx_description
1 polymer ?
#
loop_
_entity_poly.entity_id
_entity_poly.type
_entity_poly.pdbx_seq_one_letter_code
_entity_poly.pdbx_strand_id
1 'polypeptide(L)'
;MTETVDLYVIARLDDGDAAADLYSCEVYYDAHDGTFHGRTVASWWESVRLDSAAAGLDELDHAMSSAGYTRVGGWRKRVTASGAVRYFADATTGIEEL
;
A
#
# COMPACT_ATOMS: atom_id res chain seq x y z
N MET A 1 7.64 18.25 -12.46
CA MET A 1 6.26 18.25 -11.94
C MET A 1 6.18 17.05 -11.01
N THR A 2 5.61 17.16 -9.81
CA THR A 2 5.50 15.98 -8.93
C THR A 2 4.19 15.27 -9.26
N GLU A 3 4.28 14.10 -9.87
CA GLU A 3 3.13 13.24 -10.13
C GLU A 3 2.85 12.41 -8.89
N THR A 4 1.58 12.35 -8.47
CA THR A 4 1.16 11.52 -7.34
C THR A 4 0.70 10.17 -7.86
N VAL A 5 1.27 9.09 -7.35
CA VAL A 5 0.88 7.72 -7.67
C VAL A 5 0.04 7.15 -6.54
N ASP A 6 -1.14 6.63 -6.87
CA ASP A 6 -1.98 5.88 -5.95
C ASP A 6 -1.50 4.43 -5.83
N LEU A 7 -1.32 4.00 -4.60
CA LEU A 7 -0.83 2.68 -4.22
C LEU A 7 -1.84 1.96 -3.32
N TYR A 8 -1.80 0.64 -3.36
CA TYR A 8 -2.45 -0.24 -2.42
C TYR A 8 -1.40 -0.94 -1.57
N VAL A 9 -1.62 -0.97 -0.26
CA VAL A 9 -0.68 -1.53 0.71
C VAL A 9 -1.26 -2.76 1.37
N ILE A 10 -0.47 -3.82 1.44
CA ILE A 10 -0.73 -5.00 2.25
C ILE A 10 0.34 -5.09 3.32
N ALA A 11 -0.03 -4.81 4.56
CA ALA A 11 0.83 -4.99 5.72
C ALA A 11 0.74 -6.43 6.24
N ARG A 12 1.92 -7.03 6.39
CA ARG A 12 2.17 -8.35 7.00
C ARG A 12 2.93 -8.09 8.30
N LEU A 13 2.41 -8.56 9.42
CA LEU A 13 3.06 -8.50 10.73
C LEU A 13 3.29 -9.93 11.20
N ASP A 14 4.10 -10.67 10.44
CA ASP A 14 4.45 -12.05 10.77
C ASP A 14 5.61 -12.03 11.80
N ASP A 15 5.70 -13.06 12.64
CA ASP A 15 6.73 -13.12 13.69
C ASP A 15 8.13 -13.15 13.06
N GLY A 16 8.91 -12.09 13.30
CA GLY A 16 10.23 -11.89 12.69
C GLY A 16 10.25 -11.49 11.21
N ASP A 17 9.11 -11.28 10.56
CA ASP A 17 9.01 -10.74 9.18
C ASP A 17 7.81 -9.79 9.06
N ALA A 18 8.05 -8.51 9.31
CA ALA A 18 7.06 -7.46 9.12
C ALA A 18 7.39 -6.60 7.90
N ALA A 19 6.40 -6.43 7.03
CA ALA A 19 6.55 -5.70 5.78
C ALA A 19 5.25 -5.03 5.31
N ALA A 20 5.40 -3.94 4.57
CA ALA A 20 4.38 -3.31 3.76
C ALA A 20 4.66 -3.60 2.29
N ASP A 21 3.85 -4.46 1.69
CA ASP A 21 3.90 -4.75 0.26
C ASP A 21 3.05 -3.70 -0.48
N LEU A 22 3.71 -2.87 -1.29
CA LEU A 22 3.12 -1.78 -2.06
C LEU A 22 2.81 -2.26 -3.47
N TYR A 23 1.64 -1.90 -3.97
CA TYR A 23 1.19 -2.22 -5.32
C TYR A 23 0.65 -0.99 -6.02
N SER A 24 1.05 -0.80 -7.28
CA SER A 24 0.44 0.17 -8.18
C SER A 24 -1.03 -0.13 -8.40
N CYS A 25 -1.81 0.93 -8.62
CA CYS A 25 -3.21 0.82 -8.97
C CYS A 25 -3.47 1.33 -10.39
N GLU A 26 -4.31 0.62 -11.13
CA GLU A 26 -4.86 1.10 -12.39
C GLU A 26 -6.28 1.62 -12.16
N VAL A 27 -6.59 2.77 -12.74
CA VAL A 27 -7.92 3.37 -12.72
C VAL A 27 -8.62 3.11 -14.05
N TYR A 28 -9.84 2.63 -13.98
CA TYR A 28 -10.70 2.41 -15.14
C TYR A 28 -11.77 3.48 -15.20
N TYR A 29 -11.94 4.04 -16.39
CA TYR A 29 -13.00 4.95 -16.73
C TYR A 29 -13.92 4.28 -17.75
N ASP A 30 -15.21 4.57 -17.69
CA ASP A 30 -16.15 4.15 -18.72
C ASP A 30 -15.74 4.79 -20.06
N ALA A 31 -15.61 3.95 -21.09
CA ALA A 31 -15.12 4.40 -22.39
C ALA A 31 -16.08 5.32 -23.15
N HIS A 32 -17.36 5.36 -22.77
CA HIS A 32 -18.40 6.12 -23.48
C HIS A 32 -18.59 7.52 -22.89
N ASP A 33 -18.54 7.64 -21.56
CA ASP A 33 -18.81 8.92 -20.87
C ASP A 33 -17.65 9.43 -20.01
N GLY A 34 -16.55 8.67 -19.90
CA GLY A 34 -15.37 9.05 -19.12
C GLY A 34 -15.58 9.00 -17.61
N THR A 35 -16.68 8.43 -17.12
CA THR A 35 -16.96 8.35 -15.68
C THR A 35 -16.01 7.36 -15.00
N PHE A 36 -15.55 7.70 -13.80
CA PHE A 36 -14.79 6.76 -12.98
C PHE A 36 -15.58 5.47 -12.75
N HIS A 37 -15.04 4.35 -13.21
CA HIS A 37 -15.67 3.03 -13.10
C HIS A 37 -15.13 2.25 -11.91
N GLY A 38 -13.84 2.38 -11.63
CA GLY A 38 -13.22 1.69 -10.49
C GLY A 38 -11.70 1.71 -10.55
N ARG A 39 -11.09 1.02 -9.57
CA ARG A 39 -9.65 0.88 -9.45
C ARG A 39 -9.32 -0.59 -9.19
N THR A 40 -8.28 -1.12 -9.84
CA THR A 40 -7.71 -2.42 -9.50
C THR A 40 -6.28 -2.30 -9.04
N VAL A 41 -5.83 -3.29 -8.28
CA VAL A 41 -4.40 -3.51 -8.00
C VAL A 41 -3.78 -4.09 -9.26
N ALA A 42 -2.73 -3.45 -9.77
CA ALA A 42 -2.11 -3.79 -11.05
C ALA A 42 -0.82 -4.60 -10.83
N SER A 43 0.26 -3.93 -10.44
CA SER A 43 1.59 -4.54 -10.32
C SER A 43 2.22 -4.27 -8.96
N TRP A 44 2.97 -5.25 -8.45
CA TRP A 44 3.84 -5.05 -7.29
C TRP A 44 4.85 -3.94 -7.57
N TRP A 45 4.98 -3.02 -6.61
CA TRP A 45 5.87 -1.87 -6.66
C TRP A 45 7.15 -2.17 -5.88
N GLU A 46 7.03 -2.32 -4.57
CA GLU A 46 8.13 -2.73 -3.69
C GLU A 46 7.61 -3.28 -2.35
N SER A 47 8.53 -3.69 -1.48
CA SER A 47 8.22 -4.07 -0.10
C SER A 47 9.09 -3.28 0.88
N VAL A 48 8.47 -2.48 1.74
CA VAL A 48 9.15 -1.81 2.86
C VAL A 48 9.18 -2.76 4.05
N ARG A 49 10.37 -3.15 4.50
CA ARG A 49 10.56 -4.11 5.60
C ARG A 49 10.88 -3.43 6.92
N LEU A 50 10.46 -4.05 8.02
CA LEU A 50 10.84 -3.70 9.37
C LEU A 50 11.74 -4.77 9.96
N ASP A 51 12.97 -4.38 10.29
CA ASP A 51 13.90 -5.23 11.04
C ASP A 51 13.65 -5.10 12.54
N SER A 52 12.45 -5.48 13.00
CA SER A 52 12.09 -5.42 14.43
C SER A 52 11.23 -6.62 14.84
N ALA A 53 11.60 -7.23 15.96
CA ALA A 53 10.85 -8.32 16.58
C ALA A 53 9.51 -7.87 17.19
N ALA A 54 9.30 -6.55 17.36
CA ALA A 54 8.07 -5.97 17.89
C ALA A 54 7.42 -5.01 16.88
N ALA A 55 7.37 -5.42 15.61
CA ALA A 55 6.81 -4.61 14.54
C ALA A 55 5.28 -4.49 14.66
N GLY A 56 4.80 -3.25 14.83
CA GLY A 56 3.39 -2.88 14.75
C GLY A 56 3.08 -2.07 13.49
N LEU A 57 1.80 -1.71 13.36
CA LEU A 57 1.32 -0.90 12.23
C LEU A 57 1.87 0.54 12.26
N ASP A 58 2.10 1.09 13.46
CA ASP A 58 2.62 2.44 13.62
C ASP A 58 4.10 2.52 13.22
N GLU A 59 4.90 1.52 13.58
CA GLU A 59 6.27 1.38 13.11
C GLU A 59 6.33 1.23 11.59
N LEU A 60 5.37 0.50 11.01
CA LEU A 60 5.30 0.29 9.57
C LEU A 60 4.92 1.57 8.84
N ASP A 61 3.99 2.36 9.39
CA ASP A 61 3.67 3.69 8.89
C ASP A 61 4.87 4.63 8.94
N HIS A 62 5.67 4.56 9.99
CA HIS A 62 6.89 5.34 10.10
C HIS A 62 7.95 4.94 9.06
N ALA A 63 8.13 3.64 8.83
CA ALA A 63 9.04 3.14 7.80
C ALA A 63 8.59 3.52 6.39
N MET A 64 7.28 3.37 6.09
CA MET A 64 6.69 3.83 4.84
C MET A 64 6.91 5.34 4.62
N SER A 65 6.63 6.15 5.63
CA SER A 65 6.83 7.60 5.57
C SER A 65 8.31 7.97 5.32
N SER A 66 9.23 7.29 5.99
CA SER A 66 10.68 7.46 5.79
C SER A 66 11.13 7.07 4.38
N ALA A 67 10.43 6.13 3.75
CA ALA A 67 10.65 5.72 2.36
C ALA A 67 9.89 6.57 1.32
N GLY A 68 9.17 7.63 1.74
CA GLY A 68 8.44 8.53 0.85
C GLY A 68 7.01 8.11 0.53
N TYR A 69 6.43 7.18 1.29
CA TYR A 69 5.05 6.71 1.15
C TYR A 69 4.15 7.31 2.23
N THR A 70 2.99 7.81 1.84
CA THR A 70 1.97 8.31 2.77
C THR A 70 0.74 7.43 2.75
N ARG A 71 0.42 6.77 3.86
CA ARG A 71 -0.81 5.99 3.99
C ARG A 71 -2.04 6.90 4.02
N VAL A 72 -3.07 6.49 3.29
CA VAL A 72 -4.36 7.18 3.20
C VAL A 72 -5.44 6.36 3.93
N GLY A 73 -6.20 7.03 4.80
CA GLY A 73 -7.27 6.40 5.57
C GLY A 73 -6.77 5.55 6.73
N GLY A 74 -7.56 4.56 7.17
CA GLY A 74 -7.23 3.64 8.26
C GLY A 74 -6.90 2.23 7.76
N TRP A 75 -6.08 1.50 8.52
CA TRP A 75 -5.83 0.08 8.25
C TRP A 75 -7.12 -0.74 8.36
N ARG A 76 -7.38 -1.54 7.32
CA ARG A 76 -8.48 -2.50 7.27
C ARG A 76 -7.94 -3.89 7.55
N LYS A 77 -8.37 -4.55 8.61
CA LYS A 77 -7.94 -5.91 8.97
C LYS A 77 -8.73 -6.96 8.17
N ARG A 78 -8.04 -7.98 7.65
CA ARG A 78 -8.67 -9.19 7.09
C ARG A 78 -7.91 -10.43 7.53
N VAL A 79 -8.65 -11.51 7.77
CA VAL A 79 -8.09 -12.86 7.92
C VAL A 79 -8.18 -13.54 6.55
N THR A 80 -7.04 -14.00 6.03
CA THR A 80 -6.97 -14.71 4.76
C THR A 80 -7.53 -16.12 4.89
N ALA A 81 -7.79 -16.80 3.76
CA ALA A 81 -8.23 -18.19 3.76
C ALA A 81 -7.25 -19.14 4.47
N SER A 82 -5.96 -18.77 4.53
CA SER A 82 -4.92 -19.52 5.25
C SER A 82 -4.89 -19.27 6.77
N GLY A 83 -5.74 -18.37 7.28
CA GLY A 83 -5.73 -17.94 8.68
C GLY A 83 -4.77 -16.79 8.99
N ALA A 84 -3.89 -16.41 8.05
CA ALA A 84 -2.98 -15.28 8.24
C ALA A 84 -3.76 -13.95 8.35
N VAL A 85 -3.38 -13.10 9.31
CA VAL A 85 -3.90 -11.75 9.47
C VAL A 85 -3.13 -10.80 8.57
N ARG A 86 -3.85 -9.98 7.81
CA ARG A 86 -3.29 -8.94 6.95
C ARG A 86 -4.03 -7.63 7.16
N TYR A 87 -3.33 -6.53 7.00
CA TYR A 87 -3.89 -5.19 7.09
C TYR A 87 -3.75 -4.48 5.75
N PHE A 88 -4.79 -3.78 5.34
CA PHE A 88 -4.89 -3.20 4.00
C PHE A 88 -5.15 -1.70 4.10
N ALA A 89 -4.47 -0.93 3.28
CA ALA A 89 -4.70 0.51 3.20
C ALA A 89 -4.43 1.01 1.78
N ASP A 90 -4.88 2.23 1.52
CA ASP A 90 -4.45 2.99 0.37
C ASP A 90 -3.20 3.78 0.77
N ALA A 91 -2.33 4.10 -0.17
CA ALA A 91 -1.19 4.96 0.05
C ALA A 91 -0.89 5.79 -1.20
N THR A 92 -0.08 6.82 -1.06
CA THR A 92 0.42 7.61 -2.17
C THR A 92 1.92 7.79 -2.08
N THR A 93 2.55 8.03 -3.23
CA THR A 93 3.93 8.52 -3.31
C THR A 93 4.03 9.60 -4.38
N GLY A 94 5.01 10.49 -4.25
CA GLY A 94 5.33 11.50 -5.25
C GLY A 94 6.50 11.02 -6.11
N ILE A 95 6.36 11.11 -7.42
CA ILE A 95 7.44 10.88 -8.38
C ILE A 95 7.80 12.22 -9.02
N GLU A 96 9.08 12.59 -8.95
CA GLU A 96 9.59 13.74 -9.69
C GLU A 96 9.88 13.32 -11.13
N GLU A 97 9.21 13.94 -12.11
CA GLU A 97 9.66 13.86 -13.51
C GLU A 97 11.08 14.46 -13.62
N LEU A 98 12.03 13.63 -14.07
CA LEU A 98 13.41 14.01 -14.40
C LEU A 98 13.49 14.71 -15.76
#